data_AF-A0A4S2LZ07-F1
#
_entry.id   AF-A0A4S2LZ07-F1
#
_cell.length_a   1.000
_cell.length_b   1.000
_cell.length_c   1.000
_cell.angle_alpha   90.00
_cell.angle_beta   90.00
_cell.angle_gamma   90.00
#
_symmetry.space_group_name_H-M   'P 1'
#
loop_
_entity.id
_entity.type
_entity.pdbx_description
1 polymer ?
#
loop_
_entity_poly.entity_id
_entity_poly.type
_entity_poly.pdbx_seq_one_letter_code
_entity_poly.pdbx_strand_id
1 'polypeptide(L)'
;MQRRPRRFLCLLLLLTWSLSQGLDDITGEPLIQREDDQPETVRARLETYGRVTKPLFDYYKSRNLLHSFRGRYSNELWPLVHKAFSQYLKPLQYTEYK
;
A
#
# COMPACT_ATOMS: atom_id res chain seq x y z
N MET A 1 18.12 12.50 18.19
CA MET A 1 17.25 12.10 17.06
C MET A 1 17.33 10.58 16.93
N GLN A 2 16.62 9.84 17.79
CA GLN A 2 16.66 8.37 17.78
C GLN A 2 15.97 7.86 16.51
N ARG A 3 16.72 7.13 15.69
CA ARG A 3 16.20 6.46 14.50
C ARG A 3 15.11 5.49 14.98
N ARG A 4 13.88 5.64 14.48
CA ARG A 4 12.80 4.72 14.80
C ARG A 4 13.20 3.33 14.30
N PRO A 5 13.03 2.26 15.11
CA PRO A 5 13.41 0.90 14.70
C PRO A 5 12.72 0.55 13.37
N ARG A 6 13.50 -0.03 12.46
CA ARG A 6 13.06 -0.43 11.12
C ARG A 6 11.92 -1.43 11.27
N ARG A 7 10.80 -1.11 10.63
CA ARG A 7 9.49 -1.71 10.92
C ARG A 7 9.34 -3.05 10.20
N PHE A 8 8.76 -4.06 10.85
CA PHE A 8 7.85 -4.95 10.13
C PHE A 8 6.64 -4.09 9.72
N LEU A 9 6.48 -3.79 8.42
CA LEU A 9 5.30 -3.09 7.95
C LEU A 9 4.30 -4.13 7.45
N CYS A 10 3.26 -4.42 8.24
CA CYS A 10 2.05 -5.03 7.71
C CYS A 10 0.95 -3.97 7.71
N LEU A 11 0.95 -3.09 6.70
CA LEU A 11 -0.23 -2.48 6.08
C LEU A 11 0.23 -1.52 4.96
N LEU A 12 -0.17 -1.82 3.72
CA LEU A 12 0.12 -1.16 2.42
C LEU A 12 1.42 -1.56 1.68
N LEU A 13 1.21 -2.50 0.74
CA LEU A 13 1.74 -2.57 -0.65
C LEU A 13 3.25 -2.35 -0.92
N LEU A 14 3.86 -3.47 -1.37
CA LEU A 14 5.12 -3.69 -2.11
C LEU A 14 6.37 -4.05 -1.28
N LEU A 15 6.70 -5.36 -1.32
CA LEU A 15 8.04 -5.96 -1.21
C LEU A 15 8.78 -5.86 0.14
N THR A 16 8.37 -6.64 1.14
CA THR A 16 9.30 -7.09 2.19
C THR A 16 8.96 -8.52 2.64
N TRP A 17 9.17 -9.49 1.75
CA TRP A 17 9.51 -10.82 2.23
C TRP A 17 10.99 -10.73 2.58
N SER A 18 11.31 -10.70 3.88
CA SER A 18 12.71 -10.85 4.24
C SER A 18 13.19 -12.22 3.76
N LEU A 19 14.38 -12.25 3.15
CA LEU A 19 15.05 -13.49 2.76
C LEU A 19 15.32 -14.41 3.96
N SER A 20 15.37 -13.85 5.19
CA SER A 20 15.60 -14.57 6.44
C SER A 20 14.53 -14.21 7.47
N GLN A 21 13.81 -15.19 8.00
CA GLN A 21 12.68 -14.94 8.91
C GLN A 21 13.08 -14.04 10.09
N GLY A 22 12.51 -12.82 10.11
CA GLY A 22 12.67 -11.88 11.23
C GLY A 22 13.89 -10.98 11.20
N LEU A 23 14.64 -10.88 10.09
CA LEU A 23 15.80 -10.00 9.96
C LEU A 23 15.60 -8.94 8.86
N ASP A 24 16.25 -7.78 8.99
CA ASP A 24 16.27 -6.77 7.95
C ASP A 24 17.22 -7.20 6.82
N ASP A 25 16.77 -7.18 5.56
CA ASP A 25 17.57 -7.69 4.43
C ASP A 25 18.84 -6.85 4.13
N ILE A 26 18.89 -5.60 4.59
CA ILE A 26 20.00 -4.67 4.32
C ILE A 26 20.98 -4.64 5.49
N THR A 27 20.48 -4.74 6.72
CA THR A 27 21.28 -4.57 7.95
C THR A 27 21.44 -5.82 8.78
N GLY A 28 20.61 -6.85 8.57
CA GLY A 28 20.62 -8.07 9.37
C GLY A 28 20.15 -7.87 10.82
N GLU A 29 19.61 -6.71 11.16
CA GLU A 29 19.05 -6.44 12.49
C GLU A 29 17.71 -7.18 12.68
N PRO A 30 17.37 -7.61 13.91
CA PRO A 30 16.09 -8.24 14.18
C PRO A 30 14.94 -7.26 13.96
N LEU A 31 14.01 -7.65 13.11
CA LEU A 31 12.79 -6.91 12.87
C LEU A 31 11.78 -7.18 13.99
N ILE A 32 11.14 -6.12 14.46
CA ILE A 32 10.10 -6.19 15.49
C ILE A 32 8.74 -5.81 14.90
N GLN A 33 7.69 -6.49 15.33
CA GLN A 33 6.31 -6.05 15.10
C GLN A 33 6.01 -4.87 16.02
N ARG A 34 5.41 -3.81 15.48
CA ARG A 34 5.08 -2.63 16.28
C ARG A 34 3.71 -2.76 16.94
N GLU A 35 3.54 -2.07 18.04
CA GLU A 35 2.25 -1.93 18.74
C GLU A 35 1.16 -1.30 17.85
N ASP A 36 1.54 -0.45 16.90
CA ASP A 36 0.61 0.18 15.95
C ASP A 36 -0.03 -0.82 14.94
N ASP A 37 0.58 -1.99 14.78
CA ASP A 37 0.13 -3.02 13.82
C ASP A 37 -0.80 -4.07 14.46
N GLN A 38 -1.22 -3.83 15.71
CA GLN A 38 -2.22 -4.66 16.37
C GLN A 38 -3.59 -4.54 15.67
N PRO A 39 -4.38 -5.63 15.59
CA PRO A 39 -5.61 -5.66 14.82
C PRO A 39 -6.64 -4.62 15.28
N GLU A 40 -6.68 -4.31 16.58
CA GLU A 40 -7.54 -3.29 17.16
C GLU A 40 -7.16 -1.89 16.63
N THR A 41 -5.87 -1.56 16.68
CA THR A 41 -5.32 -0.30 16.18
C THR A 41 -5.54 -0.14 14.67
N VAL A 42 -5.35 -1.23 13.92
CA VAL A 42 -5.60 -1.27 12.48
C VAL A 42 -7.07 -1.03 12.15
N ARG A 43 -8.00 -1.67 12.87
CA ARG A 43 -9.44 -1.46 12.67
C ARG A 43 -9.83 -0.02 12.95
N ALA A 44 -9.39 0.54 14.07
CA ALA A 44 -9.66 1.94 14.42
C ALA A 44 -9.14 2.92 13.35
N ARG A 45 -7.95 2.62 12.78
CA ARG A 45 -7.37 3.40 11.68
C ARG A 45 -8.21 3.30 10.40
N LEU A 46 -8.66 2.10 10.03
CA LEU A 46 -9.49 1.88 8.84
C LEU A 46 -10.85 2.57 8.95
N GLU A 47 -11.49 2.51 10.12
CA GLU A 47 -12.76 3.20 10.38
C GLU A 47 -12.60 4.72 10.27
N THR A 48 -11.57 5.26 10.93
CA THR A 48 -11.26 6.70 10.88
C THR A 48 -10.97 7.14 9.44
N TYR A 49 -10.14 6.38 8.72
CA TYR A 49 -9.84 6.64 7.32
C TYR A 49 -11.10 6.63 6.47
N GLY A 50 -11.99 5.65 6.63
CA GLY A 50 -13.25 5.57 5.90
C GLY A 50 -14.15 6.78 6.16
N ARG A 51 -14.28 7.21 7.42
CA ARG A 51 -15.06 8.39 7.79
C ARG A 51 -14.52 9.69 7.17
N VAL A 52 -13.19 9.87 7.20
CA VAL A 52 -12.55 11.08 6.70
C VAL A 52 -12.51 11.13 5.17
N THR A 53 -12.31 9.99 4.52
CA THR A 53 -12.16 9.94 3.05
C THR A 53 -13.47 9.85 2.29
N LYS A 54 -14.57 9.40 2.91
CA LYS A 54 -15.89 9.32 2.28
C LYS A 54 -16.33 10.60 1.53
N PRO A 55 -16.30 11.82 2.13
CA PRO A 55 -16.70 13.02 1.41
C PRO A 55 -15.81 13.33 0.20
N LEU A 56 -14.52 12.96 0.26
CA LEU A 56 -13.59 13.13 -0.87
C LEU A 56 -13.92 12.16 -2.02
N PHE A 57 -14.26 10.91 -1.69
CA PHE A 57 -14.72 9.94 -2.69
C PHE A 57 -16.00 10.42 -3.37
N ASP A 58 -16.98 10.91 -2.61
CA ASP A 58 -18.24 11.40 -3.16
C ASP A 58 -18.02 12.60 -4.09
N TYR A 59 -17.11 13.51 -3.73
CA TYR A 59 -16.73 14.64 -4.57
C TYR A 59 -16.14 14.21 -5.93
N TYR A 60 -15.15 13.31 -5.96
CA TYR A 60 -14.58 12.84 -7.22
C TYR A 60 -15.51 11.92 -8.02
N LYS A 61 -16.38 11.18 -7.33
CA LYS A 61 -17.40 10.33 -7.96
C LYS A 61 -18.42 11.16 -8.73
N SER A 62 -18.92 12.25 -8.14
CA SER A 62 -19.88 13.14 -8.82
C SER A 62 -19.32 13.81 -10.08
N ARG A 63 -17.99 13.94 -10.18
CA ARG A 63 -17.29 14.51 -11.34
C ARG A 63 -16.87 13.47 -12.39
N ASN A 64 -17.22 12.20 -12.21
CA ASN A 64 -16.81 11.10 -13.09
C ASN A 64 -15.28 10.96 -13.27
N LEU A 65 -14.48 11.41 -12.29
CA LEU A 65 -13.01 11.32 -12.31
C LEU A 65 -12.50 10.08 -11.56
N LEU A 66 -13.38 9.37 -10.85
CA LEU A 66 -13.01 8.27 -9.97
C LEU A 66 -13.02 6.93 -10.73
N HIS A 67 -11.84 6.31 -10.87
CA HIS A 67 -11.71 4.92 -11.30
C HIS A 67 -11.52 4.01 -10.09
N SER A 68 -12.46 3.09 -9.86
CA SER A 68 -12.38 2.11 -8.77
C SER A 68 -11.92 0.75 -9.27
N PHE A 69 -10.88 0.19 -8.66
CA PHE A 69 -10.39 -1.17 -8.92
C PHE A 69 -10.72 -2.07 -7.74
N ARG A 70 -11.13 -3.32 -8.00
CA ARG A 70 -11.43 -4.32 -6.97
C ARG A 70 -10.50 -5.53 -7.15
N GLY A 71 -9.92 -5.99 -6.06
CA GLY A 71 -8.97 -7.11 -6.06
C GLY A 71 -8.55 -7.45 -4.64
N ARG A 72 -8.09 -8.69 -4.44
CA ARG A 72 -7.65 -9.17 -3.11
C ARG A 72 -6.15 -8.96 -2.92
N TYR A 73 -5.40 -9.09 -4.00
CA TYR A 73 -3.95 -8.98 -3.99
C TYR A 73 -3.47 -7.85 -4.87
N SER A 74 -2.35 -7.26 -4.47
CA SER A 74 -1.72 -6.14 -5.14
C SER A 74 -1.24 -6.46 -6.55
N ASN A 75 -0.72 -7.66 -6.77
CA ASN A 75 -0.25 -8.15 -8.07
C ASN A 75 -1.40 -8.28 -9.09
N GLU A 76 -2.64 -8.52 -8.64
CA GLU A 76 -3.82 -8.56 -9.51
C GLU A 76 -4.31 -7.14 -9.86
N LEU A 77 -4.20 -6.21 -8.90
CA LEU A 77 -4.67 -4.83 -9.06
C LEU A 77 -3.74 -3.98 -9.92
N TRP A 78 -2.43 -4.15 -9.77
CA TRP A 78 -1.43 -3.30 -10.40
C TRP A 78 -1.50 -3.27 -11.94
N PRO A 79 -1.66 -4.40 -12.66
CA PRO A 79 -1.81 -4.39 -14.12
C PRO A 79 -3.02 -3.56 -14.59
N LEU A 80 -4.14 -3.60 -13.84
CA LEU A 80 -5.34 -2.84 -14.16
C LEU A 80 -5.11 -1.34 -14.00
N VAL A 81 -4.46 -0.95 -12.91
CA VAL A 81 -4.08 0.43 -12.62
C VAL A 81 -3.11 0.95 -13.68
N HIS A 82 -2.05 0.18 -13.97
CA HIS A 82 -1.06 0.53 -14.97
C HIS A 82 -1.69 0.73 -16.36
N LYS A 83 -2.61 -0.16 -16.77
CA LYS A 83 -3.34 -0.03 -18.02
C LYS A 83 -4.16 1.27 -18.06
N ALA A 84 -4.86 1.62 -16.99
CA ALA A 84 -5.61 2.88 -16.93
C ALA A 84 -4.69 4.10 -17.06
N PHE A 85 -3.53 4.11 -16.38
CA PHE A 85 -2.58 5.23 -16.46
C PHE A 85 -1.87 5.35 -17.81
N SER A 86 -1.65 4.23 -18.51
CA SER A 86 -1.01 4.24 -19.84
C SER A 86 -1.79 5.03 -20.91
N GLN A 87 -3.08 5.31 -20.67
CA GLN A 87 -3.90 6.19 -21.51
C GLN A 87 -3.53 7.67 -21.39
N TYR A 88 -3.01 8.07 -20.23
CA TYR A 88 -2.72 9.47 -19.90
C TYR A 88 -1.23 9.80 -19.98
N LEU A 89 -0.37 8.82 -19.70
CA LEU A 89 1.07 9.01 -19.61
C LEU A 89 1.79 7.94 -20.43
N LYS A 90 2.87 8.35 -21.10
CA LYS A 90 3.76 7.40 -21.77
C LYS A 90 4.48 6.58 -20.69
N PRO A 91 4.39 5.24 -20.71
CA PRO A 91 5.09 4.41 -19.75
C PRO A 91 6.60 4.57 -19.93
N LEU A 92 7.33 4.53 -18.82
CA LEU A 92 8.78 4.46 -18.86
C LEU A 92 9.17 3.09 -19.44
N GLN A 93 10.22 3.05 -20.25
CA GLN A 93 10.56 1.89 -21.09
C GLN A 93 10.84 0.58 -20.31
N TYR A 94 10.95 0.60 -18.98
CA TYR A 94 11.31 -0.55 -18.14
C TYR A 94 10.12 -1.25 -17.46
N THR A 95 8.88 -0.85 -17.71
CA THR A 95 7.70 -1.44 -17.06
C THR A 95 7.12 -2.62 -17.84
N GLU A 96 7.91 -3.69 -18.06
CA GLU A 96 7.35 -4.99 -18.43
C GLU A 96 7.01 -5.77 -17.16
N TYR A 97 5.72 -5.82 -16.82
CA TYR A 97 5.22 -6.65 -15.72
C TYR A 97 4.97 -8.06 -16.24
N LYS A 98 5.85 -9.00 -15.91
CA LYS A 98 5.65 -10.44 -16.14
C LYS A 98 4.71 -11.03 -15.09
#